data_AF-A0A7U2HZ12-F1
#
_entry.id   AF-A0A7U2HZ12-F1
#
_cell.length_a   1.000
_cell.length_b   1.000
_cell.length_c   1.000
_cell.angle_alpha   90.00
_cell.angle_beta   90.00
_cell.angle_gamma   90.00
#
_symmetry.space_group_name_H-M   'P 1'
#
loop_
_entity.id
_entity.type
_entity.pdbx_description
1 polymer ?
#
loop_
_entity_poly.entity_id
_entity_poly.type
_entity_poly.pdbx_seq_one_letter_code
_entity_poly.pdbx_strand_id
1 'polypeptide(L)'
;MHRAHWEAYTGPDIGLLKTLPPELYKTIPFAQPPPGVVANFQNPPTRVPLSLGISVTYLVIASICLGIRTYTRTFIVKKWGWDDWLVVTGFSFSIACFASLVLGYRGGVVVF
;
A
#
# COMPACT_ATOMS: atom_id res chain seq x y z
N MET A 1 23.83 -14.75 -28.20
CA MET A 1 22.56 -14.07 -28.51
C MET A 1 21.57 -14.36 -27.38
N HIS A 2 21.54 -13.51 -26.36
CA HIS A 2 20.67 -13.65 -25.20
C HIS A 2 19.26 -13.17 -25.54
N ARG A 3 18.29 -14.08 -25.72
CA ARG A 3 16.88 -13.72 -25.80
C ARG A 3 16.34 -13.42 -24.41
N ALA A 4 15.64 -12.30 -24.29
CA ALA A 4 15.08 -11.85 -23.03
C ALA A 4 13.80 -12.64 -22.74
N HIS A 5 13.71 -13.20 -21.54
CA HIS A 5 12.63 -14.09 -21.07
C HIS A 5 11.26 -13.40 -20.91
N TRP A 6 11.12 -12.13 -21.31
CA TRP A 6 9.86 -11.40 -21.32
C TRP A 6 9.04 -11.60 -22.63
N GLU A 7 9.60 -12.29 -23.63
CA GLU A 7 8.89 -12.65 -24.87
C GLU A 7 7.86 -13.79 -24.69
N ALA A 8 7.78 -14.41 -23.51
CA ALA A 8 6.89 -15.53 -23.22
C ALA A 8 5.60 -15.12 -22.48
N TYR A 9 5.16 -13.86 -22.58
CA TYR A 9 3.84 -13.48 -22.08
C TYR A 9 2.74 -13.99 -23.03
N THR A 10 2.35 -15.25 -22.88
CA THR A 10 1.16 -15.85 -23.51
C THR A 10 -0.10 -15.48 -22.72
N GLY A 11 -0.36 -14.18 -22.57
CA GLY A 11 -1.63 -13.69 -22.02
C GLY A 11 -2.78 -13.90 -23.00
N PRO A 12 -4.03 -14.04 -22.52
CA PRO A 12 -5.20 -14.09 -23.39
C PRO A 12 -5.34 -12.78 -24.20
N ASP A 13 -5.75 -12.89 -25.47
CA ASP A 13 -5.91 -11.75 -26.38
C ASP A 13 -6.77 -10.65 -25.77
N ILE A 14 -6.28 -9.41 -25.86
CA ILE A 14 -6.98 -8.20 -25.37
C ILE A 14 -8.37 -8.00 -25.97
N GLY A 15 -8.62 -8.56 -27.16
CA GLY A 15 -9.95 -8.57 -27.77
C GLY A 15 -10.94 -9.48 -27.04
N LEU A 16 -10.47 -10.61 -26.51
CA LEU A 16 -11.27 -11.59 -25.76
C LEU A 16 -11.56 -11.10 -24.33
N LEU A 17 -10.62 -10.35 -23.73
CA LEU A 17 -10.84 -9.73 -22.42
C LEU A 17 -11.97 -8.69 -22.43
N LYS A 18 -12.18 -8.01 -23.56
CA LYS A 18 -13.24 -6.99 -23.70
C LYS A 18 -14.63 -7.58 -23.89
N THR A 19 -14.73 -8.84 -24.31
CA THR A 19 -16.01 -9.51 -24.57
C THR A 19 -16.50 -10.34 -23.38
N LEU A 20 -15.66 -10.52 -22.35
CA LEU A 20 -16.04 -11.22 -21.15
C LEU A 20 -17.07 -10.40 -20.34
N PRO A 21 -18.10 -11.05 -19.76
CA PRO A 21 -18.99 -10.39 -18.84
C PRO A 21 -18.19 -9.77 -17.67
N PRO A 22 -18.54 -8.56 -17.22
CA PRO A 22 -17.73 -7.78 -16.29
C PRO A 22 -17.49 -8.49 -14.95
N GLU A 23 -18.39 -9.40 -14.57
CA GLU A 23 -18.26 -10.24 -13.37
C GLU A 23 -17.04 -11.16 -13.40
N LEU A 24 -16.63 -11.64 -14.58
CA LEU A 24 -15.49 -12.56 -14.71
C LEU A 24 -14.14 -11.83 -14.58
N TYR A 25 -14.12 -10.52 -14.81
CA TYR A 25 -12.93 -9.70 -14.62
C TYR A 25 -12.41 -9.75 -13.18
N LYS A 26 -13.31 -9.99 -12.23
CA LYS A 26 -13.01 -10.12 -10.79
C LYS A 26 -12.29 -11.42 -10.43
N THR A 27 -12.38 -12.44 -11.28
CA THR A 27 -11.86 -13.80 -11.03
C THR A 27 -10.61 -14.15 -11.84
N ILE A 28 -10.25 -13.34 -12.83
CA ILE A 28 -9.03 -13.57 -13.63
C ILE A 28 -7.80 -12.97 -12.91
N PRO A 29 -6.70 -13.71 -12.79
CA PRO A 29 -5.49 -13.18 -12.18
C PRO A 29 -4.82 -12.18 -13.13
N PHE A 30 -4.47 -10.99 -12.61
CA PHE A 30 -3.80 -9.92 -13.38
C PHE A 30 -2.39 -10.29 -13.85
N ALA A 31 -1.77 -11.28 -13.20
CA ALA A 31 -0.47 -11.84 -13.55
C ALA A 31 -0.56 -13.38 -13.57
N GLN A 32 0.10 -14.01 -14.54
CA GLN A 32 0.23 -15.47 -14.54
C GLN A 32 0.96 -15.90 -13.26
N PRO A 33 0.44 -16.91 -12.54
CA PRO A 33 1.13 -17.40 -11.36
C PRO A 33 2.51 -17.96 -11.76
N PRO A 34 3.52 -17.88 -10.86
CA PRO A 34 4.83 -18.45 -11.12
C PRO A 34 4.74 -19.93 -11.54
N PRO A 35 5.64 -20.42 -12.41
CA PRO A 35 5.63 -21.82 -12.84
C PRO A 35 5.59 -22.77 -11.64
N GLY A 36 4.57 -23.65 -11.59
CA GLY A 36 4.40 -24.64 -10.51
C GLY A 36 3.47 -24.20 -9.36
N VAL A 37 2.90 -23.00 -9.39
CA VAL A 37 1.90 -22.54 -8.40
C VAL A 37 0.52 -22.46 -9.04
N VAL A 38 -0.44 -23.24 -8.54
CA VAL A 38 -1.85 -23.09 -8.93
C VAL A 38 -2.42 -21.88 -8.20
N ALA A 39 -3.01 -20.93 -8.94
CA ALA A 39 -3.64 -19.77 -8.35
C ALA A 39 -4.80 -20.19 -7.45
N ASN A 40 -4.73 -19.83 -6.16
CA ASN A 40 -5.77 -20.14 -5.19
C ASN A 40 -6.83 -19.03 -5.20
N PHE A 41 -7.94 -19.27 -5.91
CA PHE A 41 -9.08 -18.35 -6.01
C PHE A 41 -10.09 -18.50 -4.87
N GLN A 42 -9.99 -19.57 -4.07
CA GLN A 42 -10.93 -19.85 -2.97
C GLN A 42 -10.58 -19.04 -1.72
N ASN A 43 -9.29 -18.92 -1.41
CA ASN A 43 -8.75 -18.16 -0.29
C ASN A 43 -7.43 -17.49 -0.71
N PRO A 44 -7.50 -16.34 -1.41
CA PRO A 44 -6.28 -15.63 -1.79
C PRO A 44 -5.51 -15.20 -0.53
N PRO A 45 -4.20 -15.49 -0.44
CA PRO A 45 -3.39 -15.11 0.72
C PRO A 45 -3.37 -13.58 0.83
N THR A 46 -4.02 -13.08 1.88
CA THR A 46 -4.17 -11.65 2.10
C THR A 46 -2.90 -11.07 2.70
N ARG A 47 -2.28 -10.07 2.06
CA ARG A 47 -1.08 -9.36 2.57
C ARG A 47 -1.40 -8.20 3.51
N VAL A 48 -2.68 -7.90 3.70
CA VAL A 48 -3.18 -6.84 4.60
C VAL A 48 -2.60 -6.91 6.02
N PRO A 49 -2.57 -8.05 6.74
CA PRO A 49 -2.04 -8.08 8.10
C PRO A 49 -0.54 -7.72 8.16
N LEU A 50 0.24 -8.12 7.16
CA LEU A 50 1.65 -7.78 7.07
C LEU A 50 1.83 -6.27 6.83
N SER A 51 1.10 -5.70 5.88
CA SER A 51 1.15 -4.26 5.58
C SER A 51 0.75 -3.42 6.79
N LEU A 52 -0.32 -3.82 7.49
CA LEU A 52 -0.78 -3.14 8.71
C LEU A 52 0.28 -3.18 9.81
N GLY A 53 0.91 -4.33 10.05
CA GLY A 53 1.95 -4.46 11.07
C GLY A 53 3.14 -3.51 10.82
N ILE A 54 3.57 -3.40 9.56
CA ILE A 54 4.68 -2.51 9.18
C ILE A 54 4.26 -1.04 9.35
N SER A 55 3.08 -0.65 8.86
CA SER A 55 2.64 0.74 8.96
C SER A 55 2.46 1.21 10.41
N VAL A 56 1.93 0.35 11.29
CA VAL A 56 1.76 0.69 12.72
C VAL A 56 3.12 0.88 13.40
N THR A 57 4.08 -0.02 13.16
CA THR A 57 5.42 0.09 13.77
C THR A 57 6.14 1.37 13.34
N TYR A 58 6.08 1.72 12.04
CA TYR A 58 6.62 2.98 11.55
C TYR A 58 5.93 4.21 12.13
N LEU A 59 4.60 4.18 12.32
CA LEU A 59 3.87 5.28 12.95
C LEU A 59 4.30 5.51 14.40
N VAL A 60 4.52 4.44 15.17
CA VAL A 60 5.00 4.55 16.55
C VAL A 60 6.39 5.20 16.60
N ILE A 61 7.31 4.73 15.75
CA ILE A 61 8.67 5.28 15.67
C ILE A 61 8.63 6.75 15.26
N ALA A 62 7.85 7.09 14.23
CA ALA A 62 7.67 8.46 13.77
C ALA A 62 7.10 9.37 14.88
N SER A 63 6.13 8.87 15.66
CA SER A 63 5.55 9.59 16.79
C SER A 63 6.59 9.94 17.85
N ILE A 64 7.47 8.97 18.20
CA ILE A 64 8.53 9.18 19.18
C ILE A 64 9.54 10.21 18.67
N CYS A 65 10.02 10.06 17.43
CA CYS A 65 10.96 11.00 16.82
C CYS A 65 10.39 12.43 16.76
N LEU A 66 9.11 12.57 16.41
CA LEU A 66 8.44 13.86 16.39
C LEU A 66 8.22 14.44 17.77
N GLY A 67 7.88 13.63 18.77
CA GLY A 67 7.77 14.06 20.15
C GLY A 67 9.09 14.63 20.67
N ILE A 68 10.20 13.95 20.41
CA ILE A 68 11.54 14.44 20.77
C ILE A 68 11.86 15.75 20.04
N ARG A 69 11.55 15.84 18.73
CA ARG A 69 11.80 17.04 17.92
C ARG A 69 10.99 18.24 18.38
N THR A 70 9.69 18.07 18.56
CA THR A 70 8.80 19.13 19.04
C THR A 70 9.17 19.53 20.47
N TYR A 71 9.47 18.58 21.37
CA TYR A 71 9.92 18.89 22.73
C TYR A 71 11.20 19.74 22.73
N THR A 72 12.20 19.34 21.94
CA THR A 72 13.46 20.10 21.82
C THR A 72 13.20 21.52 21.31
N ARG A 73 12.34 21.70 20.31
CA ARG A 73 12.10 23.03 19.74
C ARG A 73 11.22 23.92 20.61
N THR A 74 10.21 23.35 21.27
CA THR A 74 9.32 24.09 22.16
C THR A 74 9.97 24.47 23.48
N PHE A 75 10.70 23.55 24.13
CA PHE A 75 11.27 23.79 25.46
C PHE A 75 12.70 24.32 25.44
N ILE A 76 13.57 23.84 24.55
CA ILE A 76 14.99 24.26 24.51
C ILE A 76 15.19 25.49 23.62
N VAL A 77 14.67 25.46 22.39
CA VAL A 77 14.88 26.57 21.43
C VAL A 77 13.91 27.72 21.70
N LYS A 78 12.72 27.43 22.25
CA LYS A 78 11.71 28.41 22.66
C LYS A 78 11.32 29.41 21.55
N LYS A 79 11.52 29.01 20.29
CA LYS A 79 11.13 29.75 19.10
C LYS A 79 10.07 28.94 18.36
N TRP A 80 8.83 29.37 18.51
CA TRP A 80 7.72 28.87 17.70
C TRP A 80 7.78 29.53 16.34
N GLY A 81 8.29 28.79 15.35
CA GLY A 81 8.32 29.20 13.95
C GLY A 81 7.34 28.37 13.12
N TRP A 82 7.05 28.86 11.91
CA TRP A 82 6.25 28.15 10.90
C TRP A 82 6.75 26.73 10.60
N ASP A 83 8.04 26.46 10.81
CA ASP A 83 8.63 25.14 10.63
C ASP A 83 8.05 24.06 11.55
N ASP A 84 7.62 24.42 12.77
CA ASP A 84 7.01 23.46 13.71
C ASP A 84 5.57 23.09 13.28
N TRP A 85 4.83 24.08 12.74
CA TRP A 85 3.50 23.88 12.17
C TRP A 85 3.53 22.95 10.95
N LEU A 86 4.50 23.12 10.06
CA LEU A 86 4.67 22.25 8.89
C LEU A 86 4.93 20.79 9.29
N VAL A 87 5.73 20.58 10.34
CA VAL A 87 5.99 19.23 10.86
C VAL A 87 4.74 18.59 11.47
N VAL A 88 3.98 19.34 12.27
CA VAL A 88 2.75 18.81 12.90
C VAL A 88 1.67 18.52 11.85
N THR A 89 1.50 19.41 10.87
CA THR A 89 0.53 19.22 9.77
C THR A 89 0.93 18.08 8.84
N GLY A 90 2.22 17.91 8.54
CA GLY A 90 2.70 16.77 7.77
C GLY A 90 2.46 15.44 8.49
N PHE A 91 2.62 15.42 9.81
CA PHE A 91 2.35 14.22 10.60
C PHE A 91 0.87 13.88 10.67
N SER A 92 -0.02 14.87 10.84
CA SER A 92 -1.46 14.64 10.82
C SER A 92 -1.93 14.11 9.45
N PHE A 93 -1.35 14.60 8.35
CA PHE A 93 -1.61 14.06 7.02
C PHE A 93 -1.17 12.60 6.88
N SER A 94 -0.01 12.23 7.43
CA SER A 94 0.47 10.84 7.46
C SER A 94 -0.51 9.91 8.20
N ILE A 95 -1.05 10.35 9.35
CA ILE A 95 -2.09 9.62 10.09
C ILE A 95 -3.37 9.50 9.27
N ALA A 96 -3.80 10.56 8.59
CA ALA A 96 -4.99 10.55 7.75
C ALA A 96 -4.86 9.59 6.56
N CYS A 97 -3.70 9.55 5.89
CA CYS A 97 -3.40 8.58 4.85
C CYS A 97 -3.44 7.15 5.39
N PHE A 98 -2.84 6.90 6.56
CA PHE A 98 -2.90 5.58 7.18
C PHE A 98 -4.34 5.17 7.54
N ALA A 99 -5.14 6.08 8.10
CA ALA A 99 -6.56 5.84 8.37
C ALA A 99 -7.34 5.53 7.08
N SER A 100 -7.02 6.21 5.97
CA SER A 100 -7.64 5.96 4.67
C SER A 100 -7.32 4.56 4.14
N LEU A 101 -6.08 4.07 4.33
CA LEU A 101 -5.71 2.70 4.00
C LEU A 101 -6.51 1.69 4.85
N VAL A 102 -6.64 1.94 6.15
CA VAL A 102 -7.41 1.09 7.07
C VAL A 102 -8.89 1.03 6.67
N LEU A 103 -9.49 2.17 6.31
CA LEU A 103 -10.85 2.22 5.80
C LEU A 103 -10.98 1.48 4.46
N GLY A 104 -9.98 1.59 3.58
CA GLY A 104 -9.90 0.83 2.32
C GLY A 104 -9.89 -0.68 2.57
N TYR A 105 -9.13 -1.16 3.56
CA TYR A 105 -9.11 -2.58 3.95
C TYR A 105 -10.48 -3.04 4.47
N ARG A 106 -11.20 -2.20 5.21
CA ARG A 106 -12.54 -2.54 5.73
C ARG A 106 -13.63 -2.47 4.67
N GLY A 107 -13.50 -1.58 3.69
CA GLY A 107 -14.47 -1.39 2.61
C GLY A 107 -14.28 -2.31 1.40
N GLY A 108 -13.22 -3.10 1.35
CA GLY A 108 -12.92 -4.00 0.22
C GLY A 108 -12.46 -3.28 -1.05
N VAL A 109 -12.03 -2.02 -0.96
CA VAL A 109 -11.60 -1.17 -2.11
C VAL A 109 -10.11 -1.33 -2.41
N VAL A 110 -9.48 -2.40 -1.92
CA VAL A 110 -8.08 -2.68 -2.23
C VAL A 110 -8.05 -3.67 -3.38
N VAL A 111 -8.21 -3.14 -4.59
CA VAL A 111 -7.87 -3.83 -5.83
C VAL A 111 -6.35 -3.94 -5.88
N PHE A 112 -5.84 -5.15 -5.66
CA PHE A 112 -4.52 -5.58 -6.10
C PHE A 112 -4.70 -6.69 -7.14
#